data_AF-A0A0Q9NG33-F1
#
_entry.id   AF-A0A0Q9NG33-F1
#
_cell.length_a   1.000
_cell.length_b   1.000
_cell.length_c   1.000
_cell.angle_alpha   90.00
_cell.angle_beta   90.00
_cell.angle_gamma   90.00
#
_symmetry.space_group_name_H-M   'P 1'
#
loop_
_entity.id
_entity.type
_entity.pdbx_description
1 polymer ?
#
loop_
_entity_poly.entity_id
_entity_poly.type
_entity_poly.pdbx_seq_one_letter_code
_entity_poly.pdbx_strand_id
1 'polypeptide(L)'
;MREDHRDDDAGQPGADAPAGQATGPARQPDDTAAQPGSTPAQPDTAPVRGRAGRPGPAPRTPAARRLRSAAAAVGGLAAAAVLVAAGGGLIAADRLAPQGPGSRQLQAPLTAVPAGSSVGICPGPARLLQGTPVGTDPQFSPESATARSAVTAVVLSSGNGTLPGSRLAALGGRTLAELAKPVPPASAPAPSATVAGPAASAPVPTAAVEPQRGVQSATVLSADALANQQPSAAGLLSYTAADGDLRGAAAAACQRPSNDQWLVGANTALGRTAVLHLSNASGTPATVSLDLFGAKGTIQAPGSRGLLVAPGKTRSIILAGLAPGQDRLSVRVRSTGGPVSAIIQQSVLRGLTPGGVDFIAPGAAPAARQVISGIDIQNPAAVRALGGKTGFADATPGLQITVPGAADAVVEVKLFGRDGQKPLPGGGVVTAKAGAVTEIPLAGVPAGHYTVSATSDVSFAAAARITRGLDAGEAADFAWAPSSGRLGSQHVVPMPQKGERFLVFGAPEGRARISYTPITADGKVRAAATADIAGGTTASVRVPDDVGGSPVAGYLVSASGDAAYGAVLLQQEGRADIASVAVTPGAAGSQEVPVSLGY
;
A
#
# COMPACT_ATOMS: atom_id res chain seq x y z
N MET A 1 -21.13 -39.20 63.62
CA MET A 1 -20.34 -38.39 64.57
C MET A 1 -20.57 -36.95 64.16
N ARG A 2 -21.46 -36.19 64.82
CA ARG A 2 -21.21 -35.44 66.09
C ARG A 2 -20.05 -34.47 65.89
N GLU A 3 -20.12 -33.15 66.08
CA GLU A 3 -20.95 -32.14 66.77
C GLU A 3 -20.57 -30.78 66.09
N ASP A 4 -21.24 -29.62 66.12
CA ASP A 4 -22.14 -29.04 67.13
C ASP A 4 -22.90 -27.79 66.61
N HIS A 5 -24.15 -27.64 67.11
CA HIS A 5 -24.99 -26.45 67.46
C HIS A 5 -25.20 -25.25 66.48
N ARG A 6 -26.43 -24.87 66.05
CA ARG A 6 -27.66 -24.36 66.77
C ARG A 6 -27.41 -23.05 67.53
N ASP A 7 -28.20 -21.97 67.50
CA ASP A 7 -29.65 -21.68 67.31
C ASP A 7 -29.78 -20.19 66.90
N ASP A 8 -30.62 -19.82 65.92
CA ASP A 8 -32.00 -19.28 66.01
C ASP A 8 -32.19 -17.81 66.45
N ASP A 9 -32.97 -17.12 65.61
CA ASP A 9 -34.04 -16.15 65.88
C ASP A 9 -33.85 -14.62 65.80
N ALA A 10 -34.97 -14.01 65.44
CA ALA A 10 -35.21 -12.82 64.65
C ALA A 10 -35.26 -11.47 65.40
N GLY A 11 -35.31 -10.38 64.62
CA GLY A 11 -35.84 -9.09 65.09
C GLY A 11 -35.42 -7.85 64.27
N GLN A 12 -36.29 -7.39 63.36
CA GLN A 12 -36.40 -5.98 62.92
C GLN A 12 -37.62 -5.38 63.64
N PRO A 13 -37.69 -4.07 63.98
CA PRO A 13 -38.06 -3.02 62.98
C PRO A 13 -37.69 -1.53 63.31
N GLY A 14 -38.01 -0.62 62.35
CA GLY A 14 -38.39 0.82 62.54
C GLY A 14 -37.25 1.86 62.59
N ALA A 15 -37.09 2.81 61.66
CA ALA A 15 -37.92 3.97 61.23
C ALA A 15 -37.87 5.20 62.19
N ASP A 16 -37.30 6.32 61.74
CA ASP A 16 -37.92 7.67 61.67
C ASP A 16 -36.91 8.84 61.50
N ALA A 17 -37.29 9.81 60.64
CA ALA A 17 -36.69 11.14 60.42
C ALA A 17 -37.25 12.16 61.46
N PRO A 18 -36.91 13.49 61.54
CA PRO A 18 -36.88 14.47 60.42
C PRO A 18 -35.97 15.74 60.53
N ALA A 19 -35.92 16.48 59.40
CA ALA A 19 -35.84 17.94 59.15
C ALA A 19 -34.89 18.93 59.90
N GLY A 20 -34.22 19.80 59.12
CA GLY A 20 -33.68 21.10 59.53
C GLY A 20 -33.30 22.00 58.33
N GLN A 21 -33.91 23.18 58.22
CA GLN A 21 -33.79 24.23 57.18
C GLN A 21 -32.80 25.35 57.55
N ALA A 22 -32.26 26.07 56.55
CA ALA A 22 -31.98 27.53 56.52
C ALA A 22 -31.34 27.92 55.15
N THR A 23 -32.06 28.49 54.16
CA THR A 23 -32.36 29.92 53.84
C THR A 23 -31.17 30.87 53.59
N GLY A 24 -31.13 31.46 52.38
CA GLY A 24 -30.13 32.43 51.83
C GLY A 24 -30.26 33.88 52.32
N PRO A 25 -29.57 34.87 51.69
CA PRO A 25 -30.09 35.73 50.59
C PRO A 25 -28.95 36.14 49.60
N ALA A 26 -29.01 37.11 48.65
CA ALA A 26 -29.93 37.64 47.63
C ALA A 26 -29.18 38.83 46.92
N ARG A 27 -29.40 39.01 45.60
CA ARG A 27 -29.37 40.26 44.78
C ARG A 27 -28.13 41.21 44.71
N GLN A 28 -27.63 41.39 43.45
CA GLN A 28 -27.54 42.61 42.59
C GLN A 28 -27.06 43.97 43.17
N PRO A 29 -26.38 44.85 42.38
CA PRO A 29 -26.95 45.47 41.17
C PRO A 29 -25.99 45.74 39.97
N ASP A 30 -26.62 46.12 38.86
CA ASP A 30 -26.05 46.76 37.66
C ASP A 30 -25.31 48.07 37.98
N ASP A 31 -24.31 48.42 37.16
CA ASP A 31 -24.02 49.82 36.87
C ASP A 31 -23.58 50.02 35.41
N THR A 32 -24.22 51.00 34.79
CA THR A 32 -24.13 51.45 33.40
C THR A 32 -23.54 52.86 33.42
N ALA A 33 -22.49 53.13 32.64
CA ALA A 33 -22.08 54.46 32.13
C ALA A 33 -20.68 54.32 31.49
N ALA A 34 -20.23 55.05 30.48
CA ALA A 34 -20.80 55.92 29.47
C ALA A 34 -19.63 56.18 28.48
N GLN A 35 -20.03 56.44 27.23
CA GLN A 35 -19.28 56.87 26.03
C GLN A 35 -18.24 58.01 26.21
N PRO A 36 -17.31 58.29 25.25
CA PRO A 36 -17.68 58.71 23.87
C PRO A 36 -16.74 58.31 22.72
N GLY A 37 -17.28 58.57 21.51
CA GLY A 37 -16.79 58.11 20.22
C GLY A 37 -15.54 58.78 19.68
N SER A 38 -15.11 58.28 18.53
CA SER A 38 -14.64 59.12 17.41
C SER A 38 -14.42 58.25 16.18
N THR A 39 -15.35 58.35 15.24
CA THR A 39 -15.05 58.28 13.80
C THR A 39 -15.01 59.72 13.31
N PRO A 40 -14.00 60.08 12.51
CA PRO A 40 -14.31 60.72 11.23
C PRO A 40 -13.52 60.01 10.12
N ALA A 41 -14.18 59.48 9.09
CA ALA A 41 -14.59 60.18 7.87
C ALA A 41 -13.48 60.23 6.81
N GLN A 42 -13.80 59.64 5.65
CA GLN A 42 -13.26 59.96 4.33
C GLN A 42 -13.15 61.48 4.11
N PRO A 43 -12.33 61.87 3.13
CA PRO A 43 -12.88 62.72 2.07
C PRO A 43 -12.61 62.16 0.66
N ASP A 44 -13.68 62.16 -0.13
CA ASP A 44 -13.66 62.05 -1.59
C ASP A 44 -13.29 63.41 -2.25
N THR A 45 -12.95 63.31 -3.54
CA THR A 45 -12.99 64.33 -4.61
C THR A 45 -11.92 65.43 -4.59
N ALA A 46 -11.37 65.94 -5.71
CA ALA A 46 -11.32 65.62 -7.14
C ALA A 46 -10.30 66.65 -7.76
N PRO A 47 -10.41 67.07 -9.04
CA PRO A 47 -9.70 66.62 -10.24
C PRO A 47 -8.68 67.65 -10.78
N VAL A 48 -7.97 67.36 -11.89
CA VAL A 48 -7.52 68.29 -12.97
C VAL A 48 -6.59 67.51 -13.93
N ARG A 49 -7.07 67.15 -15.14
CA ARG A 49 -6.78 67.74 -16.48
C ARG A 49 -5.28 67.80 -16.85
N GLY A 50 -4.83 67.32 -18.01
CA GLY A 50 -5.53 66.75 -19.16
C GLY A 50 -4.64 66.59 -20.41
N ARG A 51 -5.32 66.23 -21.52
CA ARG A 51 -4.90 66.24 -22.95
C ARG A 51 -3.80 65.23 -23.34
N ALA A 52 -3.85 64.51 -24.46
CA ALA A 52 -4.70 64.43 -25.66
C ALA A 52 -4.47 63.02 -26.28
N GLY A 53 -5.23 62.41 -27.17
CA GLY A 53 -6.44 62.75 -27.91
C GLY A 53 -7.03 61.47 -28.54
N ARG A 54 -8.33 61.54 -28.83
CA ARG A 54 -9.15 60.66 -29.68
C ARG A 54 -8.74 60.77 -31.18
N PRO A 55 -9.36 60.08 -32.18
CA PRO A 55 -10.51 59.15 -32.12
C PRO A 55 -10.42 57.86 -32.97
N GLY A 56 -11.21 56.86 -32.58
CA GLY A 56 -12.33 56.38 -33.41
C GLY A 56 -12.09 55.38 -34.54
N PRO A 57 -13.18 54.74 -35.02
CA PRO A 57 -13.19 53.32 -35.39
C PRO A 57 -13.43 53.09 -36.89
N ALA A 58 -13.19 51.87 -37.37
CA ALA A 58 -13.73 51.42 -38.65
C ALA A 58 -14.09 49.92 -38.62
N PRO A 59 -15.30 49.56 -39.09
CA PRO A 59 -15.76 48.18 -39.30
C PRO A 59 -15.53 47.75 -40.76
N ARG A 60 -15.67 46.44 -41.06
CA ARG A 60 -16.43 45.92 -42.22
C ARG A 60 -16.37 44.39 -42.35
N THR A 61 -17.55 43.82 -42.54
CA THR A 61 -17.90 42.44 -42.89
C THR A 61 -17.84 42.22 -44.43
N PRO A 62 -18.48 41.20 -45.03
CA PRO A 62 -17.96 39.86 -45.35
C PRO A 62 -17.95 39.58 -46.88
N ALA A 63 -17.47 38.43 -47.34
CA ALA A 63 -17.81 37.94 -48.68
C ALA A 63 -17.87 36.40 -48.74
N ALA A 64 -18.98 35.93 -49.30
CA ALA A 64 -19.34 34.55 -49.52
C ALA A 64 -19.07 34.11 -50.96
N ARG A 65 -18.82 32.81 -51.18
CA ARG A 65 -19.34 32.00 -52.31
C ARG A 65 -19.06 30.52 -51.97
N ARG A 66 -20.03 29.62 -51.72
CA ARG A 66 -20.97 28.94 -52.66
C ARG A 66 -20.21 28.32 -53.85
N LEU A 67 -20.31 27.04 -54.23
CA LEU A 67 -21.36 26.01 -54.18
C LEU A 67 -20.69 24.60 -54.28
N ARG A 68 -21.29 23.54 -53.68
CA ARG A 68 -21.95 22.35 -54.31
C ARG A 68 -21.06 21.56 -55.32
N SER A 69 -21.04 20.23 -55.40
CA SER A 69 -22.08 19.21 -55.16
C SER A 69 -21.49 17.80 -55.38
N ALA A 70 -22.16 16.80 -54.77
CA ALA A 70 -22.48 15.45 -55.28
C ALA A 70 -21.33 14.57 -55.82
N ALA A 71 -20.97 13.46 -55.15
CA ALA A 71 -21.71 12.20 -55.00
C ALA A 71 -21.56 11.22 -56.18
N ALA A 72 -21.07 10.04 -55.81
CA ALA A 72 -21.53 8.71 -56.21
C ALA A 72 -20.88 7.96 -57.40
N ALA A 73 -20.88 6.64 -57.19
CA ALA A 73 -20.70 5.48 -58.08
C ALA A 73 -19.24 5.11 -58.42
N VAL A 74 -18.65 4.03 -57.88
CA VAL A 74 -18.96 2.57 -57.94
C VAL A 74 -18.65 1.94 -59.30
N GLY A 75 -17.83 0.88 -59.26
CA GLY A 75 -17.59 -0.11 -60.32
C GLY A 75 -16.22 0.06 -60.97
N GLY A 76 -15.36 -0.94 -61.15
CA GLY A 76 -15.46 -2.37 -60.98
C GLY A 76 -14.32 -3.02 -61.79
N LEU A 77 -13.62 -3.95 -61.16
CA LEU A 77 -12.97 -5.17 -61.70
C LEU A 77 -12.19 -5.12 -63.04
N ALA A 78 -10.88 -5.39 -62.90
CA ALA A 78 -10.13 -6.51 -63.50
C ALA A 78 -9.88 -6.61 -65.03
N ALA A 79 -8.57 -6.65 -65.33
CA ALA A 79 -7.85 -7.60 -66.20
C ALA A 79 -7.80 -7.41 -67.73
N ALA A 80 -6.58 -7.17 -68.23
CA ALA A 80 -5.88 -7.88 -69.32
C ALA A 80 -4.56 -7.13 -69.61
N ALA A 81 -3.39 -7.60 -69.18
CA ALA A 81 -2.53 -8.61 -69.82
C ALA A 81 -1.90 -8.16 -71.16
N VAL A 82 -0.55 -8.22 -71.18
CA VAL A 82 0.37 -8.26 -72.34
C VAL A 82 0.78 -6.93 -72.98
N LEU A 83 1.88 -6.35 -72.49
CA LEU A 83 2.93 -5.76 -73.35
C LEU A 83 4.31 -6.12 -72.78
N VAL A 84 4.82 -7.25 -73.27
CA VAL A 84 6.23 -7.66 -73.18
C VAL A 84 6.96 -7.11 -74.40
N ALA A 85 8.22 -6.73 -74.21
CA ALA A 85 9.25 -6.42 -75.20
C ALA A 85 9.25 -5.00 -75.82
N ALA A 86 10.03 -4.11 -75.20
CA ALA A 86 11.15 -3.39 -75.83
C ALA A 86 11.59 -2.21 -74.94
N GLY A 87 12.42 -2.52 -73.95
CA GLY A 87 13.07 -1.54 -73.07
C GLY A 87 14.22 -2.18 -72.30
N GLY A 88 14.92 -3.12 -72.95
CA GLY A 88 16.11 -3.77 -72.41
C GLY A 88 17.34 -2.94 -72.75
N GLY A 89 17.99 -2.40 -71.73
CA GLY A 89 19.32 -1.80 -71.84
C GLY A 89 19.45 -0.45 -71.14
N LEU A 90 19.41 -0.44 -69.80
CA LEU A 90 20.09 0.53 -68.90
C LEU A 90 19.70 0.29 -67.42
N ILE A 91 19.84 -0.94 -66.90
CA ILE A 91 19.94 -1.17 -65.44
C ILE A 91 21.06 -2.19 -65.19
N ALA A 92 22.30 -1.76 -65.40
CA ALA A 92 23.49 -2.51 -65.01
C ALA A 92 24.68 -1.54 -64.82
N ALA A 93 24.49 -0.48 -64.01
CA ALA A 93 25.59 0.41 -63.64
C ALA A 93 25.49 0.98 -62.21
N ASP A 94 24.60 0.44 -61.36
CA ASP A 94 24.53 0.82 -59.93
C ASP A 94 24.90 -0.34 -58.98
N ARG A 95 25.47 -1.42 -59.53
CA ARG A 95 25.94 -2.60 -58.78
C ARG A 95 27.46 -2.60 -58.55
N LEU A 96 28.18 -1.53 -58.91
CA LEU A 96 29.64 -1.43 -58.81
C LEU A 96 30.13 -0.18 -58.05
N ALA A 97 29.24 0.59 -57.42
CA ALA A 97 29.67 1.55 -56.41
C ALA A 97 30.10 0.77 -55.15
N PRO A 98 31.35 0.95 -54.64
CA PRO A 98 31.73 0.38 -53.36
C PRO A 98 30.81 0.98 -52.31
N GLN A 99 29.94 0.15 -51.75
CA GLN A 99 29.20 0.46 -50.54
C GLN A 99 30.26 0.80 -49.49
N GLY A 100 30.41 2.08 -49.14
CA GLY A 100 31.16 2.48 -47.95
C GLY A 100 30.64 1.62 -46.78
N PRO A 101 31.49 1.22 -45.82
CA PRO A 101 31.15 0.20 -44.83
C PRO A 101 29.81 0.56 -44.19
N GLY A 102 28.75 -0.09 -44.67
CA GLY A 102 27.41 0.13 -44.18
C GLY A 102 27.46 -0.22 -42.71
N SER A 103 26.91 0.66 -41.87
CA SER A 103 26.66 0.37 -40.47
C SER A 103 25.83 -0.91 -40.40
N ARG A 104 26.52 -2.05 -40.32
CA ARG A 104 25.90 -3.35 -40.08
C ARG A 104 25.23 -3.16 -38.72
N GLN A 105 23.91 -3.11 -38.67
CA GLN A 105 23.19 -3.21 -37.41
C GLN A 105 23.51 -4.59 -36.85
N LEU A 106 24.61 -4.68 -36.10
CA LEU A 106 24.86 -5.79 -35.21
C LEU A 106 23.73 -5.75 -34.20
N GLN A 107 22.82 -6.71 -34.28
CA GLN A 107 21.90 -6.96 -33.19
C GLN A 107 22.78 -7.22 -31.96
N ALA A 108 22.70 -6.31 -30.98
CA ALA A 108 23.40 -6.44 -29.73
C ALA A 108 23.06 -7.83 -29.15
N PRO A 109 24.04 -8.73 -28.93
CA PRO A 109 23.75 -10.01 -28.32
C PRO A 109 23.08 -9.76 -26.97
N LEU A 110 21.91 -10.38 -26.79
CA LEU A 110 21.23 -10.40 -25.51
C LEU A 110 22.06 -11.29 -24.58
N THR A 111 22.54 -10.72 -23.49
CA THR A 111 23.25 -11.47 -22.46
C THR A 111 22.30 -11.64 -21.28
N ALA A 112 22.15 -12.89 -20.82
CA ALA A 112 21.41 -13.19 -19.61
C ALA A 112 22.14 -12.59 -18.41
N VAL A 113 21.47 -11.72 -17.66
CA VAL A 113 22.02 -11.19 -16.40
C VAL A 113 21.93 -12.31 -15.36
N PRO A 114 23.02 -12.62 -14.63
CA PRO A 114 22.96 -13.59 -13.55
C PRO A 114 21.85 -13.23 -12.57
N ALA A 115 20.92 -14.15 -12.32
CA ALA A 115 19.84 -13.89 -11.38
C ALA A 115 20.43 -13.68 -9.98
N GLY A 116 20.05 -12.58 -9.33
CA GLY A 116 20.40 -12.30 -7.96
C GLY A 116 19.56 -13.13 -6.97
N SER A 117 20.02 -13.19 -5.71
CA SER A 117 19.21 -13.70 -4.62
C SER A 117 17.94 -12.86 -4.43
N SER A 118 16.91 -13.47 -3.85
CA SER A 118 15.76 -12.73 -3.33
C SER A 118 16.06 -12.25 -1.92
N VAL A 119 15.78 -10.98 -1.63
CA VAL A 119 15.95 -10.36 -0.31
C VAL A 119 14.70 -9.56 0.02
N GLY A 120 14.07 -9.89 1.16
CA GLY A 120 12.95 -9.15 1.73
C GLY A 120 13.22 -8.77 3.18
N ILE A 121 13.06 -7.49 3.52
CA ILE A 121 13.23 -6.99 4.89
C ILE A 121 11.87 -6.93 5.57
N CYS A 122 11.69 -7.72 6.62
CA CYS A 122 10.51 -7.65 7.46
C CYS A 122 10.69 -6.57 8.53
N PRO A 123 9.67 -5.75 8.81
CA PRO A 123 9.71 -4.78 9.90
C PRO A 123 10.04 -5.44 11.24
N GLY A 124 10.49 -4.62 12.20
CA GLY A 124 10.54 -5.05 13.59
C GLY A 124 9.16 -5.04 14.23
N PRO A 125 9.02 -5.63 15.42
CA PRO A 125 7.80 -5.51 16.23
C PRO A 125 7.38 -4.06 16.44
N ALA A 126 6.07 -3.81 16.55
CA ALA A 126 5.60 -2.49 16.94
C ALA A 126 6.05 -2.16 18.37
N ARG A 127 6.52 -0.92 18.58
CA ARG A 127 7.06 -0.45 19.85
C ARG A 127 6.68 1.00 20.11
N LEU A 128 6.38 1.33 21.37
CA LEU A 128 6.25 2.71 21.79
C LEU A 128 7.60 3.42 21.67
N LEU A 129 7.55 4.73 21.43
CA LEU A 129 8.75 5.57 21.51
C LEU A 129 9.28 5.51 22.94
N GLN A 130 10.48 4.98 23.13
CA GLN A 130 11.15 5.05 24.41
C GLN A 130 11.64 6.49 24.61
N GLY A 131 11.10 7.18 25.61
CA GLY A 131 11.80 8.32 26.20
C GLY A 131 13.14 7.83 26.78
N THR A 132 14.14 8.69 26.83
CA THR A 132 15.39 8.39 27.57
C THR A 132 15.04 7.82 28.94
N PRO A 133 15.62 6.66 29.35
CA PRO A 133 15.24 5.98 30.57
C PRO A 133 15.70 6.82 31.77
N VAL A 134 14.81 7.67 32.25
CA VAL A 134 14.97 8.40 33.50
C VAL A 134 13.68 8.20 34.30
N GLY A 135 13.66 7.21 35.20
CA GLY A 135 12.58 7.06 36.19
C GLY A 135 11.87 5.69 36.25
N THR A 136 12.54 4.72 36.86
CA THR A 136 12.08 3.83 37.96
C THR A 136 10.60 3.44 38.18
N ASP A 137 9.73 3.31 37.18
CA ASP A 137 8.46 2.59 37.36
C ASP A 137 8.37 1.32 36.48
N PRO A 138 8.55 0.11 37.06
CA PRO A 138 8.32 -1.15 36.37
C PRO A 138 6.89 -1.34 35.84
N GLN A 139 5.92 -0.54 36.28
CA GLN A 139 4.53 -0.60 35.77
C GLN A 139 4.38 0.01 34.37
N PHE A 140 5.32 0.84 33.91
CA PHE A 140 5.34 1.38 32.55
C PHE A 140 6.37 0.65 31.68
N SER A 141 6.19 -0.67 31.52
CA SER A 141 6.86 -1.39 30.43
C SER A 141 6.27 -0.89 29.09
N PRO A 142 7.10 -0.36 28.16
CA PRO A 142 6.62 0.03 26.82
C PRO A 142 6.21 -1.17 25.97
N GLU A 143 6.41 -2.40 26.47
CA GLU A 143 6.01 -3.65 25.83
C GLU A 143 4.78 -4.21 26.56
N SER A 144 3.64 -4.20 25.85
CA SER A 144 2.41 -4.88 26.26
C SER A 144 2.70 -6.37 26.57
N ALA A 145 2.15 -6.90 27.66
CA ALA A 145 2.33 -8.31 28.05
C ALA A 145 1.74 -9.27 27.01
N THR A 146 0.70 -8.82 26.31
CA THR A 146 0.00 -9.58 25.28
C THR A 146 0.57 -9.38 23.88
N ALA A 147 1.50 -8.44 23.69
CA ALA A 147 2.11 -8.17 22.40
C ALA A 147 2.85 -9.42 21.88
N ARG A 148 2.55 -9.78 20.63
CA ARG A 148 3.20 -10.86 19.89
C ARG A 148 3.58 -10.36 18.52
N SER A 149 4.77 -10.72 18.07
CA SER A 149 5.23 -10.44 16.72
C SER A 149 5.88 -11.68 16.14
N ALA A 150 5.45 -12.06 14.94
CA ALA A 150 5.97 -13.22 14.27
C ALA A 150 6.14 -12.97 12.78
N VAL A 151 7.14 -13.63 12.19
CA VAL A 151 7.34 -13.68 10.75
C VAL A 151 6.88 -15.04 10.22
N THR A 152 6.01 -15.01 9.22
CA THR A 152 5.75 -16.16 8.35
C THR A 152 6.57 -15.98 7.08
N ALA A 153 7.34 -16.98 6.67
CA ALA A 153 8.13 -16.94 5.44
C ALA A 153 7.90 -18.20 4.60
N VAL A 154 7.80 -18.01 3.29
CA VAL A 154 7.56 -19.08 2.32
C VAL A 154 8.53 -18.89 1.15
N VAL A 155 9.23 -19.97 0.80
CA VAL A 155 10.16 -20.03 -0.34
C VAL A 155 9.78 -21.21 -1.20
N LEU A 156 9.42 -20.96 -2.47
CA LEU A 156 9.04 -22.02 -3.40
C LEU A 156 10.27 -22.74 -3.96
N SER A 157 10.10 -24.04 -4.21
CA SER A 157 11.00 -24.82 -5.03
C SER A 157 10.99 -24.33 -6.49
N SER A 158 12.08 -24.59 -7.19
CA SER A 158 12.18 -24.39 -8.64
C SER A 158 11.35 -25.44 -9.39
N GLY A 159 11.17 -25.26 -10.72
CA GLY A 159 10.37 -26.15 -11.55
C GLY A 159 10.83 -27.61 -11.60
N ASN A 160 12.02 -27.95 -11.08
CA ASN A 160 12.50 -29.32 -10.93
C ASN A 160 12.33 -29.89 -9.51
N GLY A 161 11.66 -29.16 -8.61
CA GLY A 161 11.43 -29.55 -7.21
C GLY A 161 12.57 -29.22 -6.24
N THR A 162 13.66 -28.59 -6.70
CA THR A 162 14.79 -28.22 -5.83
C THR A 162 14.49 -26.91 -5.09
N LEU A 163 14.66 -26.92 -3.76
CA LEU A 163 14.54 -25.73 -2.93
C LEU A 163 15.83 -24.90 -2.98
N PRO A 164 15.74 -23.58 -3.23
CA PRO A 164 16.89 -22.70 -3.10
C PRO A 164 17.32 -22.57 -1.64
N GLY A 165 18.63 -22.43 -1.42
CA GLY A 165 19.19 -22.11 -0.10
C GLY A 165 18.49 -20.89 0.47
N SER A 166 17.94 -20.99 1.67
CA SER A 166 17.11 -19.91 2.21
C SER A 166 17.14 -19.86 3.73
N ARG A 167 17.03 -18.64 4.25
CA ARG A 167 17.09 -18.35 5.68
C ARG A 167 16.33 -17.09 6.05
N LEU A 168 15.89 -17.04 7.30
CA LEU A 168 15.47 -15.85 7.99
C LEU A 168 16.57 -15.43 8.97
N ALA A 169 17.06 -14.20 8.86
CA ALA A 169 18.12 -13.67 9.71
C ALA A 169 17.71 -12.36 10.36
N ALA A 170 18.34 -11.99 11.47
CA ALA A 170 18.30 -10.61 11.96
C ALA A 170 18.97 -9.68 10.93
N LEU A 171 18.62 -8.39 10.93
CA LEU A 171 19.18 -7.42 9.99
C LEU A 171 20.73 -7.36 10.00
N GLY A 172 21.35 -7.62 11.15
CA GLY A 172 22.81 -7.72 11.30
C GLY A 172 23.44 -9.03 10.82
N GLY A 173 22.70 -9.93 10.17
CA GLY A 173 23.20 -11.15 9.53
C GLY A 173 23.14 -12.43 10.38
N ARG A 174 22.78 -12.34 11.67
CA ARG A 174 22.61 -13.53 12.53
C ARG A 174 21.41 -14.37 12.08
N THR A 175 21.65 -15.60 11.66
CA THR A 175 20.57 -16.55 11.29
C THR A 175 19.64 -16.80 12.47
N LEU A 176 18.34 -16.68 12.21
CA LEU A 176 17.28 -17.03 13.15
C LEU A 176 16.71 -18.40 12.80
N ALA A 177 16.41 -18.64 11.52
CA ALA A 177 15.93 -19.91 10.99
C ALA A 177 16.59 -20.19 9.64
N GLU A 178 17.00 -21.44 9.41
CA GLU A 178 17.36 -21.95 8.09
C GLU A 178 16.14 -22.68 7.53
N LEU A 179 15.64 -22.24 6.37
CA LEU A 179 14.46 -22.80 5.73
C LEU A 179 14.85 -23.94 4.78
N ALA A 180 15.93 -23.75 4.04
CA ALA A 180 16.52 -24.79 3.19
C ALA A 180 18.04 -24.61 3.09
N LYS A 181 18.75 -25.74 3.02
CA LYS A 181 20.21 -25.77 2.93
C LYS A 181 20.68 -25.18 1.59
N PRO A 182 21.79 -24.43 1.55
CA PRO A 182 22.40 -23.98 0.31
C PRO A 182 22.73 -25.14 -0.62
N VAL A 183 22.40 -24.99 -1.90
CA VAL A 183 22.76 -25.96 -2.95
C VAL A 183 24.11 -25.54 -3.53
N PRO A 184 25.13 -26.42 -3.56
CA PRO A 184 26.41 -26.09 -4.17
C PRO A 184 26.26 -25.73 -5.66
N PRO A 185 27.01 -24.74 -6.18
CA PRO A 185 26.89 -24.29 -7.57
C PRO A 185 27.21 -25.40 -8.60
N ALA A 186 28.03 -26.40 -8.24
CA ALA A 186 28.36 -27.54 -9.09
C ALA A 186 27.23 -28.60 -9.21
N SER A 187 26.17 -28.49 -8.40
CA SER A 187 25.05 -29.43 -8.35
C SER A 187 23.76 -28.84 -8.94
N ALA A 188 23.76 -27.56 -9.32
CA ALA A 188 22.64 -26.95 -10.03
C ALA A 188 22.66 -27.48 -11.47
N PRO A 189 21.63 -28.23 -11.91
CA PRO A 189 21.58 -28.71 -13.29
C PRO A 189 21.61 -27.51 -14.24
N ALA A 190 22.49 -27.56 -15.24
CA ALA A 190 22.54 -26.56 -16.30
C ALA A 190 21.16 -26.46 -16.97
N PRO A 191 20.73 -25.26 -17.42
CA PRO A 191 19.49 -25.10 -18.16
C PRO A 191 19.59 -25.94 -19.44
N SER A 192 19.06 -27.16 -19.38
CA SER A 192 19.11 -28.09 -20.49
C SER A 192 17.94 -27.75 -21.40
N ALA A 193 18.23 -27.01 -22.47
CA ALA A 193 17.36 -26.93 -23.62
C ALA A 193 17.36 -28.30 -24.32
N THR A 194 16.50 -29.22 -23.88
CA THR A 194 16.32 -30.51 -24.53
C THR A 194 14.85 -30.84 -24.68
N VAL A 195 14.43 -30.78 -25.94
CA VAL A 195 13.45 -31.57 -26.68
C VAL A 195 12.52 -32.47 -25.84
N ALA A 196 11.23 -32.26 -26.06
CA ALA A 196 10.12 -33.08 -25.59
C ALA A 196 10.35 -34.59 -25.80
N GLY A 197 10.65 -35.28 -24.71
CA GLY A 197 10.35 -36.71 -24.53
C GLY A 197 8.99 -36.88 -23.82
N PRO A 198 8.36 -38.07 -23.88
CA PRO A 198 7.00 -38.28 -23.39
C PRO A 198 6.90 -37.93 -21.91
N ALA A 199 5.85 -37.18 -21.57
CA ALA A 199 5.64 -36.47 -20.31
C ALA A 199 5.94 -37.31 -19.06
N ALA A 200 7.15 -37.17 -18.51
CA ALA A 200 7.34 -37.33 -17.08
C ALA A 200 6.48 -36.26 -16.40
N SER A 201 5.58 -36.68 -15.51
CA SER A 201 4.76 -35.79 -14.69
C SER A 201 5.64 -34.69 -14.09
N ALA A 202 5.35 -33.42 -14.42
CA ALA A 202 6.07 -32.29 -13.86
C ALA A 202 6.07 -32.43 -12.32
N PRO A 203 7.24 -32.30 -11.64
CA PRO A 203 7.29 -32.48 -10.21
C PRO A 203 6.32 -31.50 -9.52
N VAL A 204 5.56 -32.00 -8.56
CA VAL A 204 4.64 -31.17 -7.77
C VAL A 204 5.49 -30.15 -7.00
N PRO A 205 5.22 -28.83 -7.14
CA PRO A 205 5.99 -27.83 -6.43
C PRO A 205 5.87 -28.04 -4.92
N THR A 206 6.98 -27.87 -4.21
CA THR A 206 7.05 -27.83 -2.74
C THR A 206 7.53 -26.46 -2.28
N ALA A 207 7.44 -26.19 -0.98
CA ALA A 207 7.89 -24.95 -0.37
C ALA A 207 8.68 -25.22 0.91
N ALA A 208 9.72 -24.42 1.17
CA ALA A 208 10.29 -24.27 2.49
C ALA A 208 9.50 -23.21 3.25
N VAL A 209 9.08 -23.53 4.47
CA VAL A 209 8.15 -22.71 5.24
C VAL A 209 8.68 -22.50 6.66
N GLU A 210 8.70 -21.24 7.09
CA GLU A 210 8.78 -20.85 8.50
C GLU A 210 7.41 -20.27 8.88
N PRO A 211 6.55 -21.04 9.57
CA PRO A 211 5.14 -20.69 9.71
C PRO A 211 4.90 -19.52 10.69
N GLN A 212 5.73 -19.39 11.73
CA GLN A 212 5.50 -18.39 12.78
C GLN A 212 6.74 -18.16 13.66
N ARG A 213 7.79 -17.55 13.11
CA ARG A 213 8.98 -17.22 13.89
C ARG A 213 8.79 -15.98 14.74
N GLY A 214 8.82 -16.12 16.06
CA GLY A 214 8.88 -14.97 16.97
C GLY A 214 10.12 -14.11 16.72
N VAL A 215 9.92 -12.78 16.64
CA VAL A 215 11.00 -11.81 16.36
C VAL A 215 10.98 -10.63 17.33
N GLN A 216 12.15 -10.04 17.56
CA GLN A 216 12.33 -8.89 18.46
C GLN A 216 12.92 -7.66 17.75
N SER A 217 13.25 -7.77 16.48
CA SER A 217 13.84 -6.70 15.66
C SER A 217 13.54 -6.95 14.18
N ALA A 218 13.89 -6.00 13.32
CA ALA A 218 13.79 -6.18 11.87
C ALA A 218 14.60 -7.40 11.40
N THR A 219 14.02 -8.15 10.45
CA THR A 219 14.60 -9.40 9.94
C THR A 219 14.71 -9.37 8.42
N VAL A 220 15.52 -10.28 7.88
CA VAL A 220 15.78 -10.41 6.45
C VAL A 220 15.49 -11.85 6.05
N LEU A 221 14.52 -12.02 5.16
CA LEU A 221 14.33 -13.24 4.42
C LEU A 221 15.23 -13.20 3.18
N SER A 222 16.12 -14.18 3.05
CA SER A 222 16.96 -14.33 1.87
C SER A 222 16.79 -15.72 1.25
N ALA A 223 16.73 -15.79 -0.07
CA ALA A 223 16.78 -17.03 -0.83
C ALA A 223 17.76 -16.91 -1.99
N ASP A 224 18.60 -17.92 -2.17
CA ASP A 224 19.66 -17.96 -3.17
C ASP A 224 19.09 -18.15 -4.58
N ALA A 225 19.74 -17.55 -5.57
CA ALA A 225 19.43 -17.82 -6.96
C ALA A 225 19.65 -19.31 -7.27
N LEU A 226 18.76 -19.87 -8.08
CA LEU A 226 18.84 -21.27 -8.49
C LEU A 226 18.58 -21.36 -9.99
N ALA A 227 19.44 -22.10 -10.71
CA ALA A 227 19.36 -22.27 -12.17
C ALA A 227 19.21 -20.94 -12.95
N ASN A 228 19.95 -19.90 -12.53
CA ASN A 228 19.89 -18.55 -13.10
C ASN A 228 18.49 -17.91 -13.07
N GLN A 229 17.68 -18.24 -12.06
CA GLN A 229 16.40 -17.62 -11.79
C GLN A 229 16.36 -17.06 -10.36
N GLN A 230 15.68 -15.91 -10.20
CA GLN A 230 15.43 -15.37 -8.88
C GLN A 230 14.39 -16.25 -8.18
N PRO A 231 14.63 -16.69 -6.94
CA PRO A 231 13.71 -17.57 -6.25
C PRO A 231 12.43 -16.81 -5.86
N SER A 232 11.31 -17.51 -5.89
CA SER A 232 10.03 -17.00 -5.37
C SER A 232 9.98 -17.17 -3.86
N ALA A 233 10.25 -16.08 -3.16
CA ALA A 233 10.25 -16.00 -1.71
C ALA A 233 9.45 -14.78 -1.27
N ALA A 234 8.60 -14.96 -0.25
CA ALA A 234 7.89 -13.87 0.40
C ALA A 234 7.81 -14.12 1.90
N GLY A 235 7.78 -13.04 2.67
CA GLY A 235 7.54 -13.10 4.10
C GLY A 235 6.50 -12.07 4.52
N LEU A 236 5.94 -12.27 5.71
CA LEU A 236 4.96 -11.39 6.34
C LEU A 236 5.30 -11.27 7.82
N LEU A 237 5.47 -10.05 8.31
CA LEU A 237 5.41 -9.78 9.75
C LEU A 237 3.95 -9.59 10.14
N SER A 238 3.51 -10.23 11.22
CA SER A 238 2.29 -9.89 11.95
C SER A 238 2.61 -9.44 13.37
N TYR A 239 1.83 -8.48 13.86
CA TYR A 239 1.81 -7.98 15.23
C TYR A 239 0.38 -8.06 15.76
N THR A 240 0.21 -8.47 17.01
CA THR A 240 -1.07 -8.38 17.72
C THR A 240 -0.84 -8.02 19.18
N ALA A 241 -1.66 -7.14 19.74
CA ALA A 241 -1.74 -6.89 21.17
C ALA A 241 -3.22 -6.75 21.60
N ALA A 242 -3.56 -7.26 22.77
CA ALA A 242 -4.90 -7.18 23.37
C ALA A 242 -5.03 -6.06 24.42
N ASP A 243 -3.93 -5.44 24.81
CA ASP A 243 -3.84 -4.43 25.86
C ASP A 243 -2.77 -3.36 25.54
N GLY A 244 -2.74 -2.30 26.36
CA GLY A 244 -1.81 -1.18 26.23
C GLY A 244 -2.12 -0.22 25.07
N ASP A 245 -1.28 0.81 24.95
CA ASP A 245 -1.45 1.89 23.97
C ASP A 245 -1.32 1.46 22.50
N LEU A 246 -0.68 0.31 22.26
CA LEU A 246 -0.54 -0.32 20.95
C LEU A 246 -1.50 -1.51 20.76
N ARG A 247 -2.57 -1.60 21.56
CA ARG A 247 -3.62 -2.60 21.33
C ARG A 247 -4.13 -2.50 19.89
N GLY A 248 -4.19 -3.64 19.20
CA GLY A 248 -4.57 -3.74 17.81
C GLY A 248 -3.77 -4.84 17.09
N ALA A 249 -3.94 -4.91 15.77
CA ALA A 249 -3.21 -5.79 14.89
C ALA A 249 -2.58 -5.00 13.74
N ALA A 250 -1.32 -5.30 13.43
CA ALA A 250 -0.61 -4.73 12.31
C ALA A 250 0.06 -5.84 11.51
N ALA A 251 0.16 -5.67 10.19
CA ALA A 251 0.89 -6.63 9.36
C ALA A 251 1.54 -5.93 8.18
N ALA A 252 2.69 -6.46 7.76
CA ALA A 252 3.40 -5.94 6.60
C ALA A 252 4.18 -7.04 5.91
N ALA A 253 4.08 -7.08 4.58
CA ALA A 253 4.94 -7.94 3.79
C ALA A 253 6.41 -7.53 3.98
N CYS A 254 7.31 -8.51 3.98
CA CYS A 254 8.74 -8.23 3.98
C CYS A 254 9.10 -7.56 2.65
N GLN A 255 9.56 -6.32 2.72
CA GLN A 255 9.72 -5.46 1.57
C GLN A 255 11.02 -5.75 0.84
N ARG A 256 10.97 -5.82 -0.49
CA ARG A 256 12.18 -5.79 -1.30
C ARG A 256 12.82 -4.40 -1.17
N PRO A 257 14.09 -4.27 -0.76
CA PRO A 257 14.75 -2.97 -0.67
C PRO A 257 14.70 -2.21 -2.00
N SER A 258 14.43 -0.90 -1.96
CA SER A 258 14.31 -0.03 -3.13
C SER A 258 14.97 1.33 -2.87
N ASN A 259 15.37 2.01 -3.95
CA ASN A 259 15.91 3.35 -3.90
C ASN A 259 14.86 4.46 -4.00
N ASP A 260 13.61 4.11 -4.31
CA ASP A 260 12.48 5.03 -4.36
C ASP A 260 11.23 4.32 -3.84
N GLN A 261 10.62 4.86 -2.80
CA GLN A 261 9.47 4.27 -2.10
C GLN A 261 8.47 5.36 -1.72
N TRP A 262 7.19 5.08 -1.92
CA TRP A 262 6.10 6.02 -1.62
C TRP A 262 5.22 5.45 -0.51
N LEU A 263 5.20 6.12 0.64
CA LEU A 263 4.34 5.78 1.77
C LEU A 263 3.26 6.85 1.88
N VAL A 264 2.00 6.45 1.78
CA VAL A 264 0.84 7.34 1.78
C VAL A 264 -0.06 6.97 2.96
N GLY A 265 -0.47 7.95 3.76
CA GLY A 265 -1.41 7.73 4.87
C GLY A 265 -0.89 8.02 6.27
N ALA A 266 0.32 8.56 6.40
CA ALA A 266 0.81 8.96 7.71
C ALA A 266 0.00 10.14 8.27
N ASN A 267 0.03 10.28 9.58
CA ASN A 267 -0.70 11.26 10.38
C ASN A 267 0.14 11.55 11.62
N THR A 268 0.41 12.82 11.86
CA THR A 268 1.21 13.36 12.97
C THR A 268 0.42 14.38 13.79
N ALA A 269 -0.91 14.41 13.64
CA ALA A 269 -1.80 15.19 14.49
C ALA A 269 -1.76 14.68 15.94
N LEU A 270 -2.27 15.49 16.87
CA LEU A 270 -2.29 15.15 18.30
C LEU A 270 -2.93 13.78 18.55
N GLY A 271 -2.29 12.95 19.37
CA GLY A 271 -2.71 11.57 19.63
C GLY A 271 -2.34 10.58 18.53
N ARG A 272 -1.57 10.98 17.50
CA ARG A 272 -1.07 10.08 16.44
C ARG A 272 0.44 10.10 16.41
N THR A 273 1.04 8.91 16.41
CA THR A 273 2.49 8.74 16.41
C THR A 273 2.90 7.97 15.17
N ALA A 274 3.64 8.64 14.28
CA ALA A 274 4.20 8.05 13.08
C ALA A 274 5.73 7.98 13.16
N VAL A 275 6.28 6.77 13.14
CA VAL A 275 7.73 6.49 13.19
C VAL A 275 8.15 5.82 11.89
N LEU A 276 8.97 6.51 11.09
CA LEU A 276 9.57 5.97 9.88
C LEU A 276 10.78 5.12 10.25
N HIS A 277 10.77 3.85 9.89
CA HIS A 277 11.89 2.93 10.01
C HIS A 277 12.55 2.73 8.64
N LEU A 278 13.84 3.02 8.55
CA LEU A 278 14.68 2.83 7.37
C LEU A 278 15.68 1.71 7.66
N SER A 279 15.52 0.56 7.02
CA SER A 279 16.36 -0.61 7.24
C SER A 279 17.24 -0.91 6.04
N ASN A 280 18.53 -1.10 6.28
CA ASN A 280 19.51 -1.42 5.24
C ASN A 280 20.07 -2.82 5.47
N ALA A 281 19.69 -3.78 4.63
CA ALA A 281 20.22 -5.15 4.65
C ALA A 281 21.48 -5.33 3.78
N SER A 282 21.90 -4.29 3.05
CA SER A 282 23.08 -4.35 2.19
C SER A 282 24.38 -4.22 2.99
N GLY A 283 25.50 -4.58 2.35
CA GLY A 283 26.84 -4.37 2.90
C GLY A 283 27.37 -2.93 2.79
N THR A 284 26.63 -2.03 2.15
CA THR A 284 27.05 -0.64 1.87
C THR A 284 26.14 0.36 2.57
N PRO A 285 26.66 1.48 3.12
CA PRO A 285 25.81 2.51 3.71
C PRO A 285 24.84 3.11 2.67
N ALA A 286 23.70 3.58 3.14
CA ALA A 286 22.71 4.30 2.35
C ALA A 286 22.58 5.74 2.85
N THR A 287 22.53 6.70 1.93
CA THR A 287 22.18 8.09 2.24
C THR A 287 20.77 8.36 1.75
N VAL A 288 19.87 8.65 2.69
CA VAL A 288 18.44 8.80 2.44
C VAL A 288 18.02 10.27 2.44
N SER A 289 17.09 10.61 1.54
CA SER A 289 16.36 11.87 1.51
C SER A 289 14.85 11.61 1.51
N LEU A 290 14.11 12.44 2.24
CA LEU A 290 12.67 12.36 2.40
C LEU A 290 12.03 13.60 1.76
N ASP A 291 11.12 13.37 0.82
CA ASP A 291 10.21 14.41 0.31
C ASP A 291 8.85 14.23 1.00
N LEU A 292 8.36 15.28 1.66
CA LEU A 292 7.19 15.23 2.53
C LEU A 292 6.04 16.04 1.91
N PHE A 293 4.85 15.45 1.87
CA PHE A 293 3.64 16.05 1.29
C PHE A 293 2.54 16.08 2.35
N GLY A 294 2.06 17.27 2.71
CA GLY A 294 0.92 17.45 3.60
C GLY A 294 -0.34 17.84 2.83
N ALA A 295 -1.44 18.02 3.56
CA ALA A 295 -2.70 18.50 2.99
C ALA A 295 -2.60 19.91 2.35
N LYS A 296 -1.68 20.75 2.86
CA LYS A 296 -1.49 22.14 2.43
C LYS A 296 -0.36 22.31 1.39
N GLY A 297 0.20 21.21 0.90
CA GLY A 297 1.32 21.22 -0.05
C GLY A 297 2.58 20.52 0.49
N THR A 298 3.70 20.71 -0.20
CA THR A 298 4.99 20.12 0.18
C THR A 298 5.53 20.73 1.47
N ILE A 299 6.14 19.90 2.31
CA ILE A 299 6.70 20.30 3.60
C ILE A 299 8.23 20.32 3.48
N GLN A 300 8.82 21.48 3.76
CA GLN A 300 10.27 21.61 3.87
C GLN A 300 10.69 21.42 5.32
N ALA A 301 11.44 20.34 5.58
CA ALA A 301 11.88 19.98 6.93
C ALA A 301 13.41 19.91 6.99
N PRO A 302 14.07 20.76 7.78
CA PRO A 302 15.49 20.58 8.08
C PRO A 302 15.74 19.17 8.63
N GLY A 303 16.79 18.49 8.14
CA GLY A 303 17.09 17.12 8.54
C GLY A 303 16.31 16.03 7.78
N SER A 304 15.51 16.37 6.77
CA SER A 304 14.90 15.38 5.87
C SER A 304 15.86 14.78 4.84
N ARG A 305 17.09 15.31 4.73
CA ARG A 305 18.11 14.91 3.74
C ARG A 305 19.40 14.47 4.42
N GLY A 306 20.20 13.68 3.70
CA GLY A 306 21.52 13.24 4.18
C GLY A 306 21.45 12.22 5.33
N LEU A 307 20.33 11.51 5.45
CA LEU A 307 20.08 10.57 6.52
C LEU A 307 20.90 9.29 6.28
N LEU A 308 21.99 9.12 7.03
CA LEU A 308 22.84 7.93 6.94
C LEU A 308 22.19 6.71 7.60
N VAL A 309 22.07 5.62 6.84
CA VAL A 309 21.66 4.29 7.32
C VAL A 309 22.79 3.30 7.08
N ALA A 310 23.45 2.89 8.17
CA ALA A 310 24.58 1.98 8.12
C ALA A 310 24.17 0.56 7.65
N PRO A 311 25.11 -0.23 7.09
CA PRO A 311 24.89 -1.65 6.77
C PRO A 311 24.35 -2.45 7.94
N GLY A 312 23.34 -3.28 7.70
CA GLY A 312 22.74 -4.16 8.71
C GLY A 312 22.03 -3.44 9.86
N LYS A 313 21.66 -2.16 9.69
CA LYS A 313 21.05 -1.33 10.73
C LYS A 313 19.71 -0.75 10.28
N THR A 314 18.88 -0.43 11.27
CA THR A 314 17.66 0.35 11.12
C THR A 314 17.87 1.73 11.72
N ARG A 315 17.47 2.78 11.00
CA ARG A 315 17.34 4.14 11.52
C ARG A 315 15.87 4.47 11.70
N SER A 316 15.48 4.93 12.88
CA SER A 316 14.10 5.33 13.20
C SER A 316 14.00 6.85 13.24
N ILE A 317 12.94 7.41 12.66
CA ILE A 317 12.70 8.86 12.56
C ILE A 317 11.26 9.15 12.99
N ILE A 318 11.08 10.00 13.99
CA ILE A 318 9.77 10.46 14.44
C ILE A 318 9.27 11.52 13.45
N LEU A 319 8.24 11.21 12.67
CA LEU A 319 7.77 12.10 11.59
C LEU A 319 7.18 13.40 12.11
N ALA A 320 6.63 13.42 13.33
CA ALA A 320 6.15 14.65 13.96
C ALA A 320 7.26 15.69 14.19
N GLY A 321 8.53 15.26 14.29
CA GLY A 321 9.68 16.17 14.37
C GLY A 321 10.05 16.84 13.04
N LEU A 322 9.61 16.27 11.91
CA LEU A 322 9.84 16.82 10.57
C LEU A 322 8.59 17.53 10.01
N ALA A 323 7.42 16.95 10.25
CA ALA A 323 6.13 17.41 9.75
C ALA A 323 5.10 17.38 10.89
N PRO A 324 5.13 18.35 11.82
CA PRO A 324 4.24 18.37 12.97
C PRO A 324 2.78 18.64 12.56
N GLY A 325 1.84 18.01 13.26
CA GLY A 325 0.42 18.35 13.19
C GLY A 325 -0.27 18.08 11.86
N GLN A 326 0.25 17.16 11.04
CA GLN A 326 -0.33 16.81 9.74
C GLN A 326 -1.41 15.73 9.92
N ASP A 327 -2.65 16.04 9.57
CA ASP A 327 -3.75 15.07 9.52
C ASP A 327 -3.57 14.04 8.39
N ARG A 328 -2.87 14.45 7.33
CA ARG A 328 -2.55 13.67 6.14
C ARG A 328 -1.13 13.97 5.72
N LEU A 329 -0.32 12.92 5.66
CA LEU A 329 1.10 13.00 5.33
C LEU A 329 1.49 11.83 4.41
N SER A 330 2.16 12.16 3.32
CA SER A 330 2.84 11.19 2.47
C SER A 330 4.33 11.46 2.48
N VAL A 331 5.11 10.39 2.40
CA VAL A 331 6.57 10.42 2.43
C VAL A 331 7.09 9.68 1.21
N ARG A 332 7.88 10.37 0.38
CA ARG A 332 8.73 9.72 -0.61
C ARG A 332 10.12 9.52 -0.01
N VAL A 333 10.59 8.29 0.02
CA VAL A 333 11.92 7.92 0.51
C VAL A 333 12.81 7.64 -0.68
N ARG A 334 13.89 8.41 -0.83
CA ARG A 334 14.92 8.21 -1.85
C ARG A 334 16.25 7.85 -1.22
N SER A 335 16.90 6.79 -1.68
CA SER A 335 18.26 6.43 -1.23
C SER A 335 19.29 6.47 -2.35
N THR A 336 20.52 6.81 -1.97
CA THR A 336 21.72 6.67 -2.79
C THR A 336 22.72 5.77 -2.06
N GLY A 337 23.47 4.95 -2.79
CA GLY A 337 24.28 3.87 -2.23
C GLY A 337 23.48 2.57 -2.11
N GLY A 338 23.36 2.02 -0.89
CA GLY A 338 22.56 0.81 -0.64
C GLY A 338 21.05 1.07 -0.74
N PRO A 339 20.25 0.16 -1.34
CA PRO A 339 18.79 0.24 -1.28
C PRO A 339 18.31 -0.04 0.15
N VAL A 340 17.21 0.60 0.55
CA VAL A 340 16.64 0.47 1.90
C VAL A 340 15.22 -0.08 1.84
N SER A 341 14.73 -0.64 2.93
CA SER A 341 13.29 -0.81 3.17
C SER A 341 12.80 0.33 4.03
N ALA A 342 11.70 0.97 3.62
CA ALA A 342 11.03 2.01 4.39
C ALA A 342 9.65 1.53 4.84
N ILE A 343 9.32 1.78 6.10
CA ILE A 343 7.98 1.50 6.64
C ILE A 343 7.65 2.48 7.74
N ILE A 344 6.39 2.90 7.84
CA ILE A 344 5.95 3.78 8.93
C ILE A 344 5.12 2.95 9.91
N GLN A 345 5.56 2.88 11.16
CA GLN A 345 4.69 2.44 12.24
C GLN A 345 3.81 3.62 12.64
N GLN A 346 2.51 3.48 12.50
CA GLN A 346 1.51 4.45 12.94
C GLN A 346 0.78 3.89 14.15
N SER A 347 0.62 4.68 15.21
CA SER A 347 -0.29 4.35 16.31
C SER A 347 -1.20 5.54 16.63
N VAL A 348 -2.40 5.23 17.12
CA VAL A 348 -3.41 6.24 17.46
C VAL A 348 -3.87 6.03 18.90
N LEU A 349 -3.90 7.12 19.66
CA LEU A 349 -4.45 7.18 21.00
C LEU A 349 -5.47 8.31 21.08
N ARG A 350 -6.68 8.01 21.57
CA ARG A 350 -7.77 8.97 21.71
C ARG A 350 -8.04 9.18 23.19
N GLY A 351 -7.37 10.18 23.78
CA GLY A 351 -7.30 10.31 25.23
C GLY A 351 -6.51 9.13 25.79
N LEU A 352 -7.19 8.26 26.55
CA LEU A 352 -6.64 7.01 27.09
C LEU A 352 -7.10 5.77 26.31
N THR A 353 -7.95 5.94 25.29
CA THR A 353 -8.52 4.84 24.52
C THR A 353 -7.60 4.48 23.35
N PRO A 354 -7.12 3.22 23.25
CA PRO A 354 -6.35 2.77 22.10
C PRO A 354 -7.16 2.89 20.81
N GLY A 355 -6.55 3.51 19.81
CA GLY A 355 -7.13 3.74 18.49
C GLY A 355 -6.53 2.88 17.38
N GLY A 356 -5.60 1.98 17.72
CA GLY A 356 -4.99 1.02 16.82
C GLY A 356 -3.50 1.23 16.57
N VAL A 357 -2.93 0.29 15.81
CA VAL A 357 -1.55 0.34 15.32
C VAL A 357 -1.47 -0.31 13.95
N ASP A 358 -0.70 0.28 13.04
CA ASP A 358 -0.48 -0.29 11.71
C ASP A 358 0.93 -0.02 11.18
N PHE A 359 1.32 -0.81 10.18
CA PHE A 359 2.51 -0.61 9.38
C PHE A 359 2.13 -0.10 7.99
N ILE A 360 2.29 1.20 7.75
CA ILE A 360 2.11 1.80 6.43
C ILE A 360 3.29 1.38 5.57
N ALA A 361 3.04 0.44 4.66
CA ALA A 361 4.00 -0.07 3.69
C ALA A 361 4.04 0.80 2.41
N PRO A 362 5.14 0.75 1.64
CA PRO A 362 5.19 1.41 0.34
C PRO A 362 4.13 0.87 -0.63
N GLY A 363 3.47 1.77 -1.35
CA GLY A 363 2.59 1.44 -2.46
C GLY A 363 3.28 1.48 -3.81
N ALA A 364 2.49 1.29 -4.88
CA ALA A 364 2.98 1.47 -6.24
C ALA A 364 3.50 2.90 -6.45
N ALA A 365 4.51 3.03 -7.32
CA ALA A 365 5.04 4.33 -7.71
C ALA A 365 3.94 5.21 -8.35
N PRO A 366 4.09 6.55 -8.33
CA PRO A 366 3.15 7.45 -8.97
C PRO A 366 2.93 7.09 -10.43
N ALA A 367 1.66 6.98 -10.82
CA ALA A 367 1.22 6.62 -12.16
C ALA A 367 -0.16 7.23 -12.43
N ALA A 368 -0.59 7.23 -13.69
CA ALA A 368 -1.91 7.71 -14.10
C ALA A 368 -3.06 6.82 -13.59
N ARG A 369 -2.74 5.62 -13.07
CA ARG A 369 -3.71 4.70 -12.47
C ARG A 369 -3.16 4.11 -11.19
N GLN A 370 -4.00 4.07 -10.15
CA GLN A 370 -3.73 3.39 -8.88
C GLN A 370 -4.89 2.44 -8.58
N VAL A 371 -4.57 1.22 -8.13
CA VAL A 371 -5.57 0.23 -7.71
C VAL A 371 -5.26 -0.23 -6.29
N ILE A 372 -6.26 -0.21 -5.41
CA ILE A 372 -6.14 -0.55 -4.00
C ILE A 372 -7.18 -1.61 -3.69
N SER A 373 -6.75 -2.82 -3.33
CA SER A 373 -7.63 -3.94 -2.92
C SER A 373 -7.56 -4.15 -1.41
N GLY A 374 -8.52 -4.91 -0.87
CA GLY A 374 -8.52 -5.27 0.56
C GLY A 374 -9.02 -4.15 1.46
N ILE A 375 -9.99 -3.35 0.99
CA ILE A 375 -10.63 -2.29 1.77
C ILE A 375 -11.85 -2.88 2.47
N ASP A 376 -11.88 -2.82 3.81
CA ASP A 376 -13.05 -3.17 4.62
C ASP A 376 -13.84 -1.91 5.01
N ILE A 377 -15.15 -1.93 4.83
CA ILE A 377 -16.04 -0.86 5.27
C ILE A 377 -17.10 -1.46 6.18
N GLN A 378 -17.25 -0.90 7.38
CA GLN A 378 -18.28 -1.30 8.35
C GLN A 378 -19.61 -0.55 8.11
N ASN A 379 -20.56 -0.66 9.04
CA ASN A 379 -21.87 -0.03 8.92
C ASN A 379 -21.75 1.49 8.65
N PRO A 380 -22.30 2.01 7.53
CA PRO A 380 -22.10 3.40 7.13
C PRO A 380 -22.70 4.43 8.09
N ALA A 381 -23.82 4.12 8.74
CA ALA A 381 -24.45 5.05 9.68
C ALA A 381 -23.60 5.18 10.95
N ALA A 382 -23.14 4.05 11.49
CA ALA A 382 -22.26 4.04 12.67
C ALA A 382 -20.91 4.70 12.38
N VAL A 383 -20.30 4.42 11.23
CA VAL A 383 -19.05 5.07 10.78
C VAL A 383 -19.20 6.58 10.70
N ARG A 384 -20.29 7.09 10.09
CA ARG A 384 -20.55 8.55 10.01
C ARG A 384 -20.78 9.16 11.39
N ALA A 385 -21.53 8.47 12.26
CA ALA A 385 -21.79 8.93 13.61
C ALA A 385 -20.48 9.02 14.44
N LEU A 386 -19.58 8.05 14.30
CA LEU A 386 -18.27 8.08 14.94
C LEU A 386 -17.39 9.21 14.39
N GLY A 387 -17.30 9.34 13.06
CA GLY A 387 -16.49 10.36 12.39
C GLY A 387 -16.90 11.80 12.71
N GLY A 388 -18.16 12.03 13.06
CA GLY A 388 -18.66 13.34 13.51
C GLY A 388 -18.27 13.73 14.93
N LYS A 389 -17.69 12.81 15.73
CA LYS A 389 -17.24 13.09 17.10
C LYS A 389 -15.87 13.77 17.10
N THR A 390 -15.66 14.68 18.05
CA THR A 390 -14.38 15.36 18.26
C THR A 390 -13.26 14.36 18.48
N GLY A 391 -12.19 14.45 17.69
CA GLY A 391 -11.04 13.54 17.77
C GLY A 391 -11.14 12.26 16.94
N PHE A 392 -12.28 12.02 16.26
CA PHE A 392 -12.56 10.80 15.49
C PHE A 392 -12.65 11.02 13.98
N ALA A 393 -12.20 12.17 13.46
CA ALA A 393 -12.20 12.45 12.02
C ALA A 393 -11.45 11.36 11.21
N ASP A 394 -10.37 10.82 11.78
CA ASP A 394 -9.58 9.72 11.23
C ASP A 394 -10.04 8.31 11.68
N ALA A 395 -11.24 8.18 12.21
CA ALA A 395 -11.89 6.90 12.52
C ALA A 395 -12.94 6.51 11.45
N THR A 396 -12.72 6.95 10.21
CA THR A 396 -13.59 6.68 9.06
C THR A 396 -12.80 6.18 7.84
N PRO A 397 -13.31 5.28 7.00
CA PRO A 397 -12.57 4.85 5.82
C PRO A 397 -12.41 5.99 4.81
N GLY A 398 -11.25 6.08 4.17
CA GLY A 398 -10.91 7.18 3.26
C GLY A 398 -9.79 6.82 2.29
N LEU A 399 -9.84 7.35 1.07
CA LEU A 399 -8.78 7.21 0.07
C LEU A 399 -7.89 8.46 0.10
N GLN A 400 -6.60 8.30 0.32
CA GLN A 400 -5.64 9.40 0.22
C GLN A 400 -4.88 9.34 -1.09
N ILE A 401 -4.78 10.50 -1.74
CA ILE A 401 -4.12 10.72 -3.04
C ILE A 401 -3.04 11.76 -2.86
N THR A 402 -1.82 11.44 -3.30
CA THR A 402 -0.69 12.37 -3.34
C THR A 402 -0.34 12.67 -4.79
N VAL A 403 -0.38 13.95 -5.16
CA VAL A 403 0.00 14.40 -6.50
C VAL A 403 1.40 15.02 -6.40
N PRO A 404 2.47 14.31 -6.76
CA PRO A 404 3.83 14.86 -6.63
C PRO A 404 4.21 15.85 -7.73
N GLY A 405 3.43 15.91 -8.81
CA GLY A 405 3.63 16.84 -9.91
C GLY A 405 3.24 18.28 -9.57
N ALA A 406 3.50 19.18 -10.53
CA ALA A 406 3.21 20.61 -10.41
C ALA A 406 1.80 21.01 -10.91
N ALA A 407 1.07 20.08 -11.52
CA ALA A 407 -0.30 20.31 -12.01
C ALA A 407 -1.32 19.60 -11.11
N ASP A 408 -2.47 20.23 -10.90
CA ASP A 408 -3.61 19.61 -10.24
C ASP A 408 -4.05 18.38 -11.03
N ALA A 409 -4.44 17.32 -10.32
CA ALA A 409 -4.91 16.08 -10.91
C ALA A 409 -6.43 16.05 -10.94
N VAL A 410 -7.03 15.73 -12.09
CA VAL A 410 -8.45 15.35 -12.13
C VAL A 410 -8.49 13.82 -12.00
N VAL A 411 -8.96 13.35 -10.85
CA VAL A 411 -8.98 11.91 -10.55
C VAL A 411 -10.41 11.38 -10.60
N GLU A 412 -10.64 10.39 -11.47
CA GLU A 412 -11.82 9.55 -11.45
C GLU A 412 -11.57 8.35 -10.52
N VAL A 413 -12.39 8.19 -9.48
CA VAL A 413 -12.35 7.14 -8.48
C VAL A 413 -13.58 6.25 -8.63
N LYS A 414 -13.35 4.96 -8.86
CA LYS A 414 -14.38 3.92 -8.89
C LYS A 414 -14.14 2.93 -7.76
N LEU A 415 -15.21 2.56 -7.04
CA LEU A 415 -15.16 1.61 -5.94
C LEU A 415 -15.99 0.37 -6.30
N PHE A 416 -15.37 -0.80 -6.30
CA PHE A 416 -15.98 -2.05 -6.74
C PHE A 416 -16.16 -3.01 -5.57
N GLY A 417 -17.40 -3.45 -5.34
CA GLY A 417 -17.73 -4.52 -4.39
C GLY A 417 -18.06 -5.82 -5.11
N ARG A 418 -18.57 -6.80 -4.36
CA ARG A 418 -19.02 -8.09 -4.92
C ARG A 418 -20.04 -7.94 -6.04
N ASP A 419 -21.00 -7.05 -5.85
CA ASP A 419 -22.14 -6.87 -6.75
C ASP A 419 -21.96 -5.65 -7.67
N GLY A 420 -20.72 -5.35 -8.06
CA GLY A 420 -20.40 -4.26 -8.98
C GLY A 420 -19.95 -2.95 -8.31
N GLN A 421 -19.90 -1.88 -9.11
CA GLN A 421 -19.51 -0.55 -8.68
C GLN A 421 -20.50 0.04 -7.65
N LYS A 422 -19.97 0.68 -6.61
CA LYS A 422 -20.76 1.44 -5.62
C LYS A 422 -20.52 2.95 -5.79
N PRO A 423 -21.58 3.77 -5.58
CA PRO A 423 -21.45 5.21 -5.60
C PRO A 423 -20.59 5.70 -4.43
N LEU A 424 -19.80 6.74 -4.67
CA LEU A 424 -18.99 7.41 -3.65
C LEU A 424 -19.72 8.63 -3.09
N PRO A 425 -19.60 8.90 -1.77
CA PRO A 425 -20.06 10.17 -1.20
C PRO A 425 -19.38 11.36 -1.88
N GLY A 426 -20.17 12.33 -2.37
CA GLY A 426 -19.62 13.49 -3.08
C GLY A 426 -19.26 13.24 -4.55
N GLY A 427 -19.51 12.04 -5.07
CA GLY A 427 -19.23 11.67 -6.47
C GLY A 427 -17.87 10.99 -6.66
N GLY A 428 -17.64 10.53 -7.90
CA GLY A 428 -16.45 9.77 -8.27
C GLY A 428 -15.37 10.58 -8.98
N VAL A 429 -15.49 11.90 -9.11
CA VAL A 429 -14.48 12.74 -9.77
C VAL A 429 -14.05 13.84 -8.81
N VAL A 430 -12.75 13.94 -8.53
CA VAL A 430 -12.18 14.86 -7.55
C VAL A 430 -10.95 15.55 -8.15
N THR A 431 -10.82 16.85 -7.91
CA THR A 431 -9.58 17.59 -8.20
C THR A 431 -8.63 17.49 -7.01
N ALA A 432 -7.54 16.75 -7.16
CA ALA A 432 -6.48 16.66 -6.17
C ALA A 432 -5.39 17.69 -6.44
N LYS A 433 -4.98 18.43 -5.40
CA LYS A 433 -4.06 19.56 -5.53
C LYS A 433 -2.62 19.11 -5.79
N ALA A 434 -1.94 19.82 -6.69
CA ALA A 434 -0.52 19.64 -6.96
C ALA A 434 0.33 19.76 -5.69
N GLY A 435 1.32 18.89 -5.53
CA GLY A 435 2.24 18.88 -4.39
C GLY A 435 1.58 18.60 -3.03
N ALA A 436 0.34 18.12 -2.98
CA ALA A 436 -0.43 17.96 -1.74
C ALA A 436 -1.06 16.57 -1.61
N VAL A 437 -1.56 16.27 -0.41
CA VAL A 437 -2.36 15.08 -0.11
C VAL A 437 -3.84 15.46 -0.03
N THR A 438 -4.66 14.84 -0.89
CA THR A 438 -6.12 14.98 -0.91
C THR A 438 -6.76 13.71 -0.36
N GLU A 439 -7.79 13.83 0.48
CA GLU A 439 -8.55 12.67 0.97
C GLU A 439 -9.96 12.67 0.36
N ILE A 440 -10.39 11.50 -0.12
CA ILE A 440 -11.75 11.23 -0.58
C ILE A 440 -12.43 10.35 0.49
N PRO A 441 -13.52 10.82 1.12
CA PRO A 441 -14.21 10.04 2.14
C PRO A 441 -14.88 8.81 1.53
N LEU A 442 -14.75 7.67 2.18
CA LEU A 442 -15.50 6.45 1.86
C LEU A 442 -16.62 6.20 2.90
N ALA A 443 -16.74 7.08 3.90
CA ALA A 443 -17.79 7.06 4.89
C ALA A 443 -19.17 7.24 4.25
N GLY A 444 -19.94 6.16 4.21
CA GLY A 444 -21.29 6.14 3.64
C GLY A 444 -21.51 5.10 2.56
N VAL A 445 -20.44 4.46 2.09
CA VAL A 445 -20.53 3.24 1.29
C VAL A 445 -21.10 2.10 2.14
N PRO A 446 -21.94 1.21 1.60
CA PRO A 446 -22.44 0.04 2.32
C PRO A 446 -21.32 -0.84 2.88
N ALA A 447 -21.62 -1.62 3.92
CA ALA A 447 -20.63 -2.50 4.52
C ALA A 447 -20.17 -3.59 3.52
N GLY A 448 -18.88 -3.94 3.53
CA GLY A 448 -18.31 -4.98 2.66
C GLY A 448 -16.83 -4.79 2.34
N HIS A 449 -16.32 -5.70 1.51
CA HIS A 449 -14.94 -5.66 1.01
C HIS A 449 -14.88 -5.07 -0.41
N TYR A 450 -13.89 -4.22 -0.65
CA TYR A 450 -13.83 -3.41 -1.86
C TYR A 450 -12.43 -3.35 -2.50
N THR A 451 -12.44 -2.99 -3.78
CA THR A 451 -11.28 -2.55 -4.56
C THR A 451 -11.56 -1.16 -5.14
N VAL A 452 -10.65 -0.23 -4.95
CA VAL A 452 -10.65 1.09 -5.62
C VAL A 452 -9.84 1.01 -6.90
N SER A 453 -10.35 1.59 -7.98
CA SER A 453 -9.56 1.99 -9.16
C SER A 453 -9.64 3.50 -9.30
N ALA A 454 -8.51 4.18 -9.21
CA ALA A 454 -8.40 5.62 -9.43
C ALA A 454 -7.58 5.88 -10.71
N THR A 455 -8.06 6.77 -11.57
CA THR A 455 -7.41 7.15 -12.83
C THR A 455 -7.34 8.67 -12.97
N SER A 456 -6.25 9.18 -13.53
CA SER A 456 -6.02 10.62 -13.66
C SER A 456 -5.24 10.95 -14.95
N ASP A 457 -5.34 12.21 -15.33
CA ASP A 457 -4.55 12.87 -16.37
C ASP A 457 -3.08 13.09 -16.00
N VAL A 458 -2.73 13.03 -14.71
CA VAL A 458 -1.35 13.13 -14.21
C VAL A 458 -0.98 11.94 -13.32
N SER A 459 0.32 11.77 -13.05
CA SER A 459 0.78 10.70 -12.14
C SER A 459 0.55 11.06 -10.67
N PHE A 460 -0.02 10.12 -9.92
CA PHE A 460 -0.27 10.26 -8.49
C PHE A 460 -0.02 8.94 -7.76
N ALA A 461 0.20 8.99 -6.44
CA ALA A 461 0.24 7.82 -5.56
C ALA A 461 -1.01 7.78 -4.67
N ALA A 462 -1.43 6.60 -4.22
CA ALA A 462 -2.63 6.46 -3.40
C ALA A 462 -2.57 5.28 -2.43
N ALA A 463 -3.30 5.42 -1.32
CA ALA A 463 -3.56 4.37 -0.35
C ALA A 463 -4.91 4.60 0.32
N ALA A 464 -5.55 3.54 0.84
CA ALA A 464 -6.84 3.63 1.51
C ALA A 464 -6.72 3.30 3.01
N ARG A 465 -7.30 4.15 3.84
CA ARG A 465 -7.49 3.93 5.27
C ARG A 465 -8.73 3.08 5.51
N ILE A 466 -8.57 2.07 6.33
CA ILE A 466 -9.59 1.15 6.82
C ILE A 466 -9.68 1.35 8.32
N THR A 467 -10.88 1.34 8.88
CA THR A 467 -11.10 1.54 10.31
C THR A 467 -12.12 0.55 10.82
N ARG A 468 -11.87 -0.03 12.00
CA ARG A 468 -12.80 -0.89 12.71
C ARG A 468 -12.93 -0.48 14.17
N GLY A 469 -14.10 -0.75 14.74
CA GLY A 469 -14.50 -0.23 16.05
C GLY A 469 -15.39 0.99 15.86
N LEU A 470 -16.64 0.88 16.31
CA LEU A 470 -17.71 1.85 16.02
C LEU A 470 -18.15 2.64 17.25
N ASP A 471 -17.61 2.30 18.42
CA ASP A 471 -17.85 3.01 19.67
C ASP A 471 -16.66 3.91 20.01
N ALA A 472 -16.93 5.14 20.46
CA ALA A 472 -15.91 6.08 20.89
C ALA A 472 -15.34 5.77 22.28
N GLY A 473 -16.08 5.02 23.11
CA GLY A 473 -15.66 4.60 24.44
C GLY A 473 -14.84 3.31 24.45
N GLU A 474 -14.78 2.59 23.33
CA GLU A 474 -14.07 1.32 23.21
C GLU A 474 -12.82 1.44 22.33
N ALA A 475 -11.93 0.45 22.45
CA ALA A 475 -10.76 0.37 21.58
C ALA A 475 -11.17 0.17 20.12
N ALA A 476 -10.53 0.94 19.24
CA ALA A 476 -10.66 0.84 17.79
C ALA A 476 -9.33 0.38 17.19
N ASP A 477 -9.36 -0.01 15.92
CA ASP A 477 -8.16 -0.29 15.14
C ASP A 477 -8.27 0.25 13.71
N PHE A 478 -7.15 0.35 13.00
CA PHE A 478 -7.11 0.83 11.63
C PHE A 478 -6.01 0.11 10.83
N ALA A 479 -6.16 0.14 9.52
CA ALA A 479 -5.16 -0.37 8.59
C ALA A 479 -5.04 0.54 7.36
N TRP A 480 -3.88 0.50 6.70
CA TRP A 480 -3.63 1.13 5.42
C TRP A 480 -3.45 0.07 4.34
N ALA A 481 -4.33 0.10 3.34
CA ALA A 481 -4.17 -0.66 2.11
C ALA A 481 -3.41 0.20 1.08
N PRO A 482 -2.14 -0.13 0.76
CA PRO A 482 -1.40 0.60 -0.27
C PRO A 482 -1.90 0.21 -1.66
N SER A 483 -1.65 1.07 -2.66
CA SER A 483 -1.84 0.67 -4.06
C SER A 483 -0.89 -0.46 -4.45
N SER A 484 -1.39 -1.37 -5.29
CA SER A 484 -0.68 -2.58 -5.67
C SER A 484 -0.55 -2.74 -7.18
N GLY A 485 0.43 -3.55 -7.59
CA GLY A 485 0.64 -3.92 -8.98
C GLY A 485 -0.33 -5.02 -9.43
N ARG A 486 -0.48 -5.16 -10.75
CA ARG A 486 -1.25 -6.25 -11.37
C ARG A 486 -0.70 -7.61 -10.96
N LEU A 487 -1.59 -8.55 -10.64
CA LEU A 487 -1.25 -9.96 -10.47
C LEU A 487 -0.83 -10.57 -11.83
N GLY A 488 0.29 -11.28 -11.82
CA GLY A 488 0.86 -12.03 -12.94
C GLY A 488 0.80 -13.53 -12.71
N SER A 489 1.82 -14.24 -13.17
CA SER A 489 1.85 -15.71 -13.23
C SER A 489 2.19 -16.38 -11.90
N GLN A 490 2.88 -15.71 -10.97
CA GLN A 490 3.34 -16.35 -9.74
C GLN A 490 3.58 -15.35 -8.61
N HIS A 491 2.75 -15.41 -7.56
CA HIS A 491 2.88 -14.61 -6.35
C HIS A 491 2.83 -15.52 -5.13
N VAL A 492 3.81 -15.38 -4.23
CA VAL A 492 3.80 -16.05 -2.93
C VAL A 492 3.18 -15.10 -1.92
N VAL A 493 2.11 -15.54 -1.26
CA VAL A 493 1.34 -14.74 -0.31
C VAL A 493 1.37 -15.45 1.04
N PRO A 494 2.32 -15.14 1.93
CA PRO A 494 2.40 -15.72 3.27
C PRO A 494 1.20 -15.30 4.13
N MET A 495 0.77 -16.18 5.03
CA MET A 495 -0.40 -15.96 5.88
C MET A 495 -0.06 -16.24 7.35
N PRO A 496 -0.50 -15.40 8.30
CA PRO A 496 -0.35 -15.73 9.71
C PRO A 496 -1.21 -16.96 10.04
N GLN A 497 -0.83 -17.68 11.09
CA GLN A 497 -1.49 -18.93 11.48
C GLN A 497 -2.83 -18.74 12.19
N LYS A 498 -3.11 -17.53 12.68
CA LYS A 498 -4.28 -17.22 13.51
C LYS A 498 -5.05 -16.02 12.96
N GLY A 499 -6.29 -15.88 13.43
CA GLY A 499 -7.20 -14.80 13.04
C GLY A 499 -8.00 -15.12 11.78
N GLU A 500 -8.99 -14.29 11.53
CA GLU A 500 -9.76 -14.34 10.29
C GLU A 500 -8.91 -13.77 9.16
N ARG A 501 -8.80 -14.53 8.07
CA ARG A 501 -7.93 -14.21 6.94
C ARG A 501 -8.76 -14.25 5.66
N PHE A 502 -8.62 -13.23 4.84
CA PHE A 502 -9.30 -13.15 3.55
C PHE A 502 -8.31 -12.81 2.45
N LEU A 503 -8.41 -13.51 1.32
CA LEU A 503 -7.85 -13.07 0.06
C LEU A 503 -8.89 -12.20 -0.64
N VAL A 504 -8.58 -10.93 -0.86
CA VAL A 504 -9.47 -9.98 -1.54
C VAL A 504 -8.90 -9.67 -2.91
N PHE A 505 -9.64 -10.02 -3.95
CA PHE A 505 -9.23 -9.87 -5.34
C PHE A 505 -10.17 -8.94 -6.08
N GLY A 506 -9.64 -7.97 -6.82
CA GLY A 506 -10.42 -7.04 -7.63
C GLY A 506 -10.05 -7.10 -9.11
N ALA A 507 -11.04 -7.05 -9.99
CA ALA A 507 -10.86 -6.87 -11.42
C ALA A 507 -11.59 -5.58 -11.85
N PRO A 508 -10.90 -4.43 -11.90
CA PRO A 508 -11.53 -3.16 -12.25
C PRO A 508 -12.16 -3.15 -13.65
N GLU A 509 -11.60 -3.91 -14.59
CA GLU A 509 -11.99 -4.00 -15.98
C GLU A 509 -11.91 -5.45 -16.45
N GLY A 510 -12.77 -5.82 -17.40
CA GLY A 510 -12.70 -7.12 -18.06
C GLY A 510 -12.88 -8.31 -17.11
N ARG A 511 -12.58 -9.54 -17.53
CA ARG A 511 -12.73 -10.74 -16.68
C ARG A 511 -11.37 -11.33 -16.36
N ALA A 512 -11.16 -11.69 -15.10
CA ALA A 512 -9.93 -12.33 -14.65
C ALA A 512 -10.23 -13.65 -13.97
N ARG A 513 -9.39 -14.65 -14.22
CA ARG A 513 -9.39 -15.93 -13.50
C ARG A 513 -8.18 -15.97 -12.59
N ILE A 514 -8.44 -16.09 -11.29
CA ILE A 514 -7.42 -16.21 -10.25
C ILE A 514 -7.30 -17.68 -9.85
N SER A 515 -6.10 -18.25 -9.92
CA SER A 515 -5.79 -19.50 -9.27
C SER A 515 -5.10 -19.20 -7.95
N TYR A 516 -5.57 -19.80 -6.86
CA TYR A 516 -4.97 -19.67 -5.54
C TYR A 516 -4.77 -21.07 -4.96
N THR A 517 -3.50 -21.41 -4.73
CA THR A 517 -3.08 -22.75 -4.34
C THR A 517 -2.54 -22.71 -2.91
N PRO A 518 -3.16 -23.41 -1.96
CA PRO A 518 -2.72 -23.38 -0.57
C PRO A 518 -1.31 -23.98 -0.42
N ILE A 519 -0.49 -23.32 0.38
CA ILE A 519 0.81 -23.80 0.86
C ILE A 519 0.65 -24.05 2.34
N THR A 520 0.85 -25.29 2.78
CA THR A 520 0.68 -25.69 4.18
C THR A 520 1.99 -25.63 4.96
N ALA A 521 1.91 -25.58 6.29
CA ALA A 521 3.05 -25.46 7.18
C ALA A 521 4.05 -26.64 7.07
N ASP A 522 3.60 -27.80 6.56
CA ASP A 522 4.46 -28.95 6.23
C ASP A 522 5.21 -28.81 4.89
N GLY A 523 5.17 -27.63 4.26
CA GLY A 523 5.89 -27.33 3.02
C GLY A 523 5.25 -27.91 1.75
N LYS A 524 4.06 -28.49 1.84
CA LYS A 524 3.37 -29.05 0.69
C LYS A 524 2.47 -28.01 0.01
N VAL A 525 2.45 -28.06 -1.32
CA VAL A 525 1.51 -27.30 -2.15
C VAL A 525 0.28 -28.20 -2.40
N ARG A 526 -0.90 -27.70 -2.07
CA ARG A 526 -2.17 -28.44 -2.14
C ARG A 526 -2.85 -28.26 -3.50
N ALA A 527 -4.04 -28.84 -3.68
CA ALA A 527 -4.81 -28.63 -4.89
C ALA A 527 -5.20 -27.15 -5.05
N ALA A 528 -5.07 -26.64 -6.27
CA ALA A 528 -5.45 -25.28 -6.60
C ALA A 528 -6.97 -25.12 -6.57
N ALA A 529 -7.43 -23.97 -6.06
CA ALA A 529 -8.78 -23.50 -6.25
C ALA A 529 -8.77 -22.28 -7.20
N THR A 530 -9.94 -21.96 -7.75
CA THR A 530 -10.08 -20.88 -8.73
C THR A 530 -11.21 -19.93 -8.36
N ALA A 531 -10.99 -18.64 -8.58
CA ALA A 531 -12.00 -17.60 -8.50
C ALA A 531 -12.09 -16.88 -9.84
N ASP A 532 -13.25 -16.96 -10.49
CA ASP A 532 -13.57 -16.17 -11.69
C ASP A 532 -14.17 -14.84 -11.25
N ILE A 533 -13.52 -13.74 -11.62
CA ILE A 533 -13.87 -12.39 -11.20
C ILE A 533 -14.37 -11.61 -12.42
N ALA A 534 -15.61 -11.15 -12.31
CA ALA A 534 -16.23 -10.31 -13.33
C ALA A 534 -15.65 -8.88 -13.29
N GLY A 535 -15.71 -8.19 -14.43
CA GLY A 535 -15.24 -6.82 -14.52
C GLY A 535 -16.04 -5.86 -13.66
N GLY A 536 -15.33 -4.94 -13.01
CA GLY A 536 -15.93 -4.01 -12.06
C GLY A 536 -16.41 -4.67 -10.78
N THR A 537 -15.82 -5.80 -10.37
CA THR A 537 -16.20 -6.50 -9.13
C THR A 537 -15.00 -6.83 -8.25
N THR A 538 -15.29 -7.10 -6.97
CA THR A 538 -14.34 -7.59 -5.97
C THR A 538 -14.83 -8.92 -5.40
N ALA A 539 -13.98 -9.94 -5.44
CA ALA A 539 -14.20 -11.22 -4.76
C ALA A 539 -13.44 -11.26 -3.43
N SER A 540 -14.03 -11.89 -2.42
CA SER A 540 -13.40 -12.12 -1.13
C SER A 540 -13.48 -13.60 -0.78
N VAL A 541 -12.34 -14.22 -0.56
CA VAL A 541 -12.22 -15.65 -0.24
C VAL A 541 -11.72 -15.79 1.19
N ARG A 542 -12.53 -16.40 2.07
CA ARG A 542 -12.10 -16.74 3.44
C ARG A 542 -11.06 -17.86 3.36
N VAL A 543 -9.96 -17.67 4.08
CA VAL A 543 -8.88 -18.66 4.18
C VAL A 543 -9.17 -19.61 5.34
N PRO A 544 -9.19 -20.93 5.10
CA PRO A 544 -9.35 -21.92 6.16
C PRO A 544 -8.11 -21.98 7.06
N ASP A 545 -8.29 -22.47 8.29
CA ASP A 545 -7.19 -22.68 9.24
C ASP A 545 -6.21 -23.73 8.75
N ASP A 546 -6.71 -24.83 8.19
CA ASP A 546 -5.92 -25.94 7.67
C ASP A 546 -6.46 -26.46 6.33
N VAL A 547 -5.59 -27.15 5.58
CA VAL A 547 -5.96 -27.88 4.37
C VAL A 547 -5.29 -29.25 4.38
N GLY A 548 -6.10 -30.29 4.46
CA GLY A 548 -5.62 -31.67 4.55
C GLY A 548 -4.88 -31.93 5.87
N GLY A 549 -5.37 -31.37 6.98
CA GLY A 549 -4.83 -31.59 8.33
C GLY A 549 -3.53 -30.86 8.64
N SER A 550 -3.11 -29.91 7.79
CA SER A 550 -1.94 -29.06 8.04
C SER A 550 -2.32 -27.58 7.93
N PRO A 551 -1.91 -26.73 8.89
CA PRO A 551 -2.22 -25.32 8.88
C PRO A 551 -1.79 -24.61 7.60
N VAL A 552 -2.60 -23.66 7.11
CA VAL A 552 -2.23 -22.85 5.94
C VAL A 552 -1.14 -21.85 6.33
N ALA A 553 -0.01 -21.88 5.62
CA ALA A 553 1.10 -20.95 5.79
C ALA A 553 1.18 -19.87 4.70
N GLY A 554 0.48 -20.07 3.59
CA GLY A 554 0.40 -19.09 2.52
C GLY A 554 -0.35 -19.62 1.31
N TYR A 555 -0.31 -18.83 0.23
CA TYR A 555 -0.85 -19.20 -1.07
C TYR A 555 0.14 -18.91 -2.18
N LEU A 556 0.12 -19.77 -3.19
CA LEU A 556 0.61 -19.43 -4.51
C LEU A 556 -0.55 -18.89 -5.34
N VAL A 557 -0.48 -17.62 -5.72
CA VAL A 557 -1.51 -16.91 -6.48
C VAL A 557 -1.02 -16.63 -7.90
N SER A 558 -1.86 -16.91 -8.89
CA SER A 558 -1.66 -16.51 -10.27
C SER A 558 -2.94 -15.96 -10.87
N ALA A 559 -2.81 -15.06 -11.84
CA ALA A 559 -3.93 -14.43 -12.52
C ALA A 559 -3.78 -14.55 -14.05
N SER A 560 -4.88 -14.82 -14.72
CA SER A 560 -5.01 -14.89 -16.18
C SER A 560 -6.24 -14.11 -16.66
N GLY A 561 -6.25 -13.73 -17.93
CA GLY A 561 -7.26 -12.80 -18.47
C GLY A 561 -6.88 -11.34 -18.23
N ASP A 562 -7.87 -10.51 -17.91
CA ASP A 562 -7.71 -9.07 -17.70
C ASP A 562 -6.95 -8.73 -16.40
N ALA A 563 -6.71 -7.44 -16.16
CA ALA A 563 -5.94 -7.00 -15.00
C ALA A 563 -6.68 -7.22 -13.67
N ALA A 564 -6.09 -8.05 -12.82
CA ALA A 564 -6.54 -8.28 -11.46
C ALA A 564 -5.50 -7.87 -10.43
N TYR A 565 -5.98 -7.55 -9.23
CA TYR A 565 -5.21 -7.04 -8.10
C TYR A 565 -5.62 -7.81 -6.85
N GLY A 566 -4.72 -7.92 -5.88
CA GLY A 566 -4.93 -8.74 -4.69
C GLY A 566 -4.38 -8.11 -3.43
N ALA A 567 -5.05 -8.39 -2.32
CA ALA A 567 -4.59 -8.09 -0.96
C ALA A 567 -5.01 -9.21 0.00
N VAL A 568 -4.32 -9.27 1.13
CA VAL A 568 -4.70 -10.05 2.30
C VAL A 568 -5.34 -9.11 3.31
N LEU A 569 -6.52 -9.46 3.79
CA LEU A 569 -7.18 -8.79 4.91
C LEU A 569 -7.11 -9.71 6.13
N LEU A 570 -6.63 -9.17 7.25
CA LEU A 570 -6.49 -9.86 8.52
C LEU A 570 -7.42 -9.21 9.54
N GLN A 571 -8.18 -10.02 10.27
CA GLN A 571 -9.13 -9.57 11.29
C GLN A 571 -9.07 -10.52 12.48
N GLN A 572 -9.63 -10.09 13.61
CA GLN A 572 -9.81 -10.94 14.78
C GLN A 572 -11.27 -11.01 15.20
N GLU A 573 -11.79 -12.23 15.32
CA GLU A 573 -13.17 -12.46 15.74
C GLU A 573 -13.45 -11.82 17.11
N GLY A 574 -14.59 -11.15 17.23
CA GLY A 574 -15.01 -10.46 18.45
C GLY A 574 -14.19 -9.22 18.83
N ARG A 575 -13.26 -8.77 17.98
CA ARG A 575 -12.43 -7.58 18.23
C ARG A 575 -12.42 -6.62 17.03
N ALA A 576 -11.97 -5.40 17.28
CA ALA A 576 -11.82 -4.35 16.26
C ALA A 576 -10.58 -4.52 15.38
N ASP A 577 -9.69 -5.47 15.69
CA ASP A 577 -8.40 -5.62 15.02
C ASP A 577 -8.48 -5.77 13.51
N ILE A 578 -7.60 -5.06 12.81
CA ILE A 578 -7.51 -5.15 11.35
C ILE A 578 -6.11 -4.84 10.82
N ALA A 579 -5.65 -5.62 9.85
CA ALA A 579 -4.50 -5.29 9.02
C ALA A 579 -4.79 -5.60 7.55
N SER A 580 -4.17 -4.84 6.64
CA SER A 580 -4.29 -5.04 5.19
C SER A 580 -2.91 -5.10 4.55
N VAL A 581 -2.67 -6.10 3.71
CA VAL A 581 -1.36 -6.32 3.10
C VAL A 581 -1.55 -6.54 1.61
N ALA A 582 -1.01 -5.65 0.79
CA ALA A 582 -1.01 -5.83 -0.66
C ALA A 582 -0.21 -7.09 -1.05
N VAL A 583 -0.69 -7.81 -2.06
CA VAL A 583 0.10 -8.91 -2.64
C VAL A 583 1.35 -8.33 -3.29
N THR A 584 2.51 -8.79 -2.85
CA THR A 584 3.79 -8.31 -3.37
C THR A 584 4.01 -8.80 -4.80
N PRO A 585 4.77 -8.05 -5.63
CA PRO A 585 5.17 -8.53 -6.96
C PRO A 585 5.90 -9.87 -6.88
N GLY A 586 5.62 -10.76 -7.84
CA GLY A 586 6.31 -12.03 -7.98
C GLY A 586 7.82 -11.89 -8.17
N ALA A 587 8.53 -13.02 -8.13
CA ALA A 587 9.93 -13.04 -8.56
C ALA A 587 10.02 -12.62 -10.03
N ALA A 588 11.01 -11.80 -10.36
CA ALA A 588 11.26 -11.48 -11.76
C ALA A 588 11.72 -12.77 -12.48
N GLY A 589 11.17 -13.02 -13.67
CA GLY A 589 11.70 -14.06 -14.56
C GLY A 589 13.11 -13.73 -15.04
N SER A 590 13.66 -14.55 -15.93
CA SER A 590 14.96 -14.29 -16.56
C SER A 590 14.99 -12.91 -17.20
N GLN A 591 16.03 -12.12 -16.90
CA GLN A 591 16.28 -10.81 -17.52
C GLN A 591 17.40 -10.92 -18.55
N GLU A 592 17.14 -10.42 -19.75
CA GLU A 592 18.11 -10.29 -20.82
C GLU A 592 18.35 -8.80 -21.08
N VAL A 593 19.62 -8.41 -21.19
CA VAL A 593 20.00 -7.02 -21.51
C VAL A 593 20.76 -7.02 -22.83
N PRO A 594 20.42 -6.12 -23.78
CA PRO A 594 21.18 -5.95 -25.00
C PRO A 594 22.54 -5.32 -24.68
N VAL A 595 23.63 -6.02 -25.00
CA VAL A 595 24.99 -5.50 -24.79
C VAL A 595 25.53 -4.96 -26.12
N SER A 596 25.72 -3.65 -26.20
CA SER A 596 26.47 -3.04 -27.31
C SER A 596 27.95 -2.98 -26.95
N LEU A 597 28.77 -3.79 -27.62
CA LEU A 597 30.22 -3.65 -27.56
C LEU A 597 30.62 -2.55 -28.56
N GLY A 598 30.98 -1.37 -28.05
CA GLY A 598 31.61 -0.33 -28.86
C GLY A 598 33.10 -0.62 -29.04
N TYR A 599 33.57 -0.60 -30.29
CA TYR A 599 35.00 -0.52 -30.63
C TYR A 599 35.33 0.88 -31.13
#